data_AF-A0A7R9Z3Q5-F1
#
_entry.id   AF-A0A7R9Z3Q5-F1
#
_cell.length_a   1.000
_cell.length_b   1.000
_cell.length_c   1.000
_cell.angle_alpha   90.00
_cell.angle_beta   90.00
_cell.angle_gamma   90.00
#
_symmetry.space_group_name_H-M   'P 1'
#
loop_
_entity.id
_entity.type
_entity.pdbx_description
1 polymer ?
#
loop_
_entity_poly.entity_id
_entity_poly.type
_entity_poly.pdbx_seq_one_letter_code
_entity_poly.pdbx_strand_id
1 'polypeptide(L)'
;GLEPASFYHMVQFMIYDRDDNGMVSIDETMNMLYARLGREKMETTITKLFGGDDGAPIKEVGQQGGEIDFVRYWDVVAKEQMKMFNESELGRNLAEKKRKKKADFAKKR
;
A
#
# COMPACT_ATOMS: atom_id res chain seq x y z
N GLY A 1 -4.11 -14.49 9.05
CA GLY A 1 -4.38 -14.97 7.69
C GLY A 1 -5.04 -13.85 6.92
N LEU A 2 -4.30 -13.24 5.99
CA LEU A 2 -4.80 -12.25 5.01
C LEU A 2 -4.80 -12.87 3.60
N GLU A 3 -4.83 -14.20 3.53
CA GLU A 3 -4.61 -15.00 2.32
C GLU A 3 -5.62 -14.73 1.17
N PRO A 4 -6.84 -14.18 1.40
CA PRO A 4 -7.68 -13.68 0.29
C PRO A 4 -7.21 -12.34 -0.30
N ALA A 5 -6.51 -11.49 0.47
CA ALA A 5 -6.09 -10.16 0.04
C ALA A 5 -4.87 -10.22 -0.89
N SER A 6 -3.87 -11.03 -0.56
CA SER A 6 -2.65 -11.15 -1.37
C SER A 6 -2.96 -11.61 -2.81
N PHE A 7 -3.89 -12.56 -2.99
CA PHE A 7 -4.30 -13.01 -4.33
C PHE A 7 -5.02 -11.91 -5.13
N TYR A 8 -5.95 -11.19 -4.51
CA TYR A 8 -6.59 -10.03 -5.14
C TYR A 8 -5.55 -9.00 -5.59
N HIS A 9 -4.55 -8.72 -4.74
CA HIS A 9 -3.52 -7.74 -5.02
C HIS A 9 -2.53 -8.22 -6.10
N MET A 10 -2.25 -9.52 -6.17
CA MET A 10 -1.47 -10.12 -7.26
C MET A 10 -2.19 -9.97 -8.60
N VAL A 11 -3.49 -10.32 -8.66
CA VAL A 11 -4.29 -10.14 -9.89
C VAL A 11 -4.37 -8.67 -10.27
N GLN A 12 -4.54 -7.76 -9.31
CA GLN A 12 -4.54 -6.33 -9.58
C GLN A 12 -3.20 -5.84 -10.14
N PHE A 13 -2.07 -6.38 -9.66
CA PHE A 13 -0.75 -6.07 -10.19
C PHE A 13 -0.57 -6.58 -11.62
N MET A 14 -1.01 -7.81 -11.91
CA MET A 14 -0.99 -8.36 -13.27
C MET A 14 -1.88 -7.58 -14.26
N ILE A 15 -2.95 -6.94 -13.79
CA ILE A 15 -3.77 -6.05 -14.64
C ILE A 15 -3.03 -4.75 -14.97
N TYR A 16 -2.12 -4.33 -14.09
CA TYR A 16 -1.31 -3.15 -14.29
C TYR A 16 -0.14 -3.38 -15.23
N ASP A 17 0.49 -4.55 -15.16
CA ASP A 17 1.59 -4.99 -16.03
C ASP A 17 1.04 -5.28 -17.44
N ARG A 18 1.28 -4.36 -18.39
CA ARG A 18 0.69 -4.48 -19.73
C ARG A 18 1.55 -5.26 -20.70
N ASP A 19 2.86 -5.31 -20.47
CA ASP A 19 3.82 -6.01 -21.32
C ASP A 19 4.28 -7.36 -20.74
N ASP A 20 3.74 -7.76 -19.58
CA ASP A 20 3.98 -9.04 -18.90
C ASP A 20 5.47 -9.25 -18.55
N ASN A 21 6.15 -8.16 -18.19
CA ASN A 21 7.58 -8.18 -17.87
C ASN A 21 7.86 -8.34 -16.35
N GLY A 22 6.80 -8.38 -15.52
CA GLY A 22 6.87 -8.51 -14.06
C GLY A 22 7.14 -7.20 -13.32
N MET A 23 7.22 -6.10 -14.04
CA MET A 23 7.45 -4.74 -13.58
C MET A 23 6.29 -3.86 -14.04
N VAL A 24 5.94 -2.86 -13.24
CA VAL A 24 4.83 -1.97 -13.54
C VAL A 24 5.32 -0.54 -13.47
N SER A 25 5.13 0.21 -14.56
CA SER A 25 5.42 1.64 -14.63
C SER A 25 4.22 2.52 -14.22
N ILE A 26 4.51 3.80 -13.99
CA ILE A 26 3.47 4.81 -13.77
C ILE A 26 2.57 4.92 -15.00
N ASP A 27 3.14 4.98 -16.20
CA ASP A 27 2.39 5.15 -17.45
C ASP A 27 1.45 3.97 -17.72
N GLU A 28 1.87 2.76 -17.36
CA GLU A 28 1.05 1.56 -17.49
C GLU A 28 -0.18 1.59 -16.59
N THR A 29 0.00 2.02 -15.34
CA THR A 29 -1.05 2.07 -14.31
C THR A 29 -1.95 3.29 -14.38
N MET A 30 -1.44 4.42 -14.86
CA MET A 30 -2.08 5.73 -14.72
C MET A 30 -3.46 5.78 -15.34
N ASN A 31 -3.62 5.30 -16.57
CA ASN A 31 -4.91 5.30 -17.27
C ASN A 31 -5.97 4.46 -16.54
N MET A 32 -5.58 3.30 -16.01
CA MET A 32 -6.49 2.40 -15.28
C MET A 32 -6.93 3.05 -13.95
N LEU A 33 -5.97 3.57 -13.20
CA LEU A 33 -6.23 4.25 -11.93
C LEU A 33 -7.10 5.49 -12.13
N TYR A 34 -6.85 6.27 -13.19
CA TYR A 34 -7.67 7.43 -13.54
C TYR A 34 -9.12 7.03 -13.80
N ALA A 35 -9.34 6.04 -14.66
CA ALA A 35 -10.68 5.58 -15.02
C ALA A 35 -11.46 5.03 -13.82
N ARG A 36 -10.77 4.38 -12.87
CA ARG A 36 -11.41 3.75 -11.70
C ARG A 36 -11.65 4.71 -10.53
N LEU A 37 -10.71 5.62 -10.27
CA LEU A 37 -10.68 6.41 -9.03
C LEU A 37 -10.88 7.92 -9.24
N GLY A 38 -10.74 8.39 -10.48
CA GLY A 38 -10.64 9.81 -10.79
C GLY A 38 -9.27 10.41 -10.44
N ARG A 39 -9.05 11.67 -10.82
CA ARG A 39 -7.76 12.35 -10.78
C ARG A 39 -7.09 12.37 -9.39
N GLU A 40 -7.78 12.89 -8.39
CA GLU A 40 -7.21 13.15 -7.06
C GLU A 40 -6.74 11.86 -6.37
N LYS A 41 -7.57 10.82 -6.43
CA LYS A 41 -7.26 9.50 -5.86
C LYS A 41 -6.19 8.77 -6.66
N MET A 42 -6.16 8.95 -7.98
CA MET A 42 -5.08 8.44 -8.83
C MET A 42 -3.73 9.06 -8.42
N GLU A 43 -3.61 10.38 -8.35
CA GLU A 43 -2.37 11.08 -7.97
C GLU A 43 -1.87 10.63 -6.58
N THR A 44 -2.79 10.49 -5.63
CA THR A 44 -2.50 9.95 -4.30
C THR A 44 -2.00 8.51 -4.35
N THR A 45 -2.62 7.66 -5.18
CA THR A 45 -2.25 6.24 -5.32
C THR A 45 -0.90 6.09 -5.99
N ILE A 46 -0.63 6.86 -7.06
CA ILE A 46 0.66 6.89 -7.75
C ILE A 46 1.76 7.31 -6.78
N THR A 47 1.57 8.40 -6.03
CA THR A 47 2.54 8.87 -5.04
C THR A 47 2.84 7.80 -3.99
N LYS A 48 1.84 7.04 -3.54
CA LYS A 48 2.04 5.95 -2.57
C LYS A 48 2.84 4.79 -3.16
N LEU A 49 2.49 4.35 -4.37
CA LEU A 49 3.09 3.18 -5.01
C LEU A 49 4.52 3.45 -5.49
N PHE A 50 4.73 4.61 -6.12
CA PHE A 50 5.97 4.96 -6.83
C PHE A 50 6.82 6.02 -6.12
N GLY A 51 6.31 6.60 -5.03
CA GLY A 51 7.08 7.52 -4.20
C GLY A 51 8.10 6.81 -3.30
N GLY A 52 8.97 7.61 -2.69
CA GLY A 52 9.87 7.13 -1.64
C GLY A 52 9.12 6.73 -0.37
N ASP A 53 9.78 5.97 0.51
CA ASP A 53 9.19 5.49 1.77
C ASP A 53 8.67 6.61 2.70
N ASP A 54 9.11 7.85 2.48
CA ASP A 54 8.71 9.05 3.23
C ASP A 54 7.62 9.87 2.52
N GLY A 55 7.00 9.35 1.45
CA GLY A 55 6.13 10.13 0.56
C GLY A 55 6.92 11.13 -0.31
N ALA A 56 8.23 10.92 -0.45
CA ALA A 56 9.07 11.71 -1.33
C ALA A 56 8.54 11.63 -2.77
N PRO A 57 8.60 12.72 -3.56
CA PRO A 57 8.17 12.73 -4.94
C PRO A 57 8.79 11.58 -5.72
N ILE A 58 8.05 11.12 -6.73
CA ILE A 58 8.49 10.09 -7.68
C ILE A 58 9.92 10.44 -8.09
N LYS A 59 10.88 9.57 -7.77
CA LYS A 59 12.25 9.75 -8.26
C LYS A 59 12.19 9.46 -9.76
N GLU A 60 12.05 10.50 -10.56
CA GLU A 60 12.25 10.42 -12.00
C GLU A 60 13.73 10.11 -12.26
N VAL A 61 14.09 8.84 -12.16
CA VAL A 61 15.37 8.37 -12.67
C VAL A 61 15.09 7.92 -14.10
N GLY A 62 15.50 8.78 -15.04
CA GLY A 62 15.21 8.64 -16.47
C GLY A 62 15.61 7.28 -17.04
N GLN A 63 14.84 6.85 -18.04
CA GLN A 63 14.86 5.56 -18.74
C GLN A 63 14.71 4.34 -17.80
N GLN A 64 13.49 3.79 -17.74
CA GLN A 64 13.14 2.54 -17.04
C GLN A 64 13.36 2.50 -15.51
N GLY A 65 13.66 3.63 -14.85
CA GLY A 65 14.00 3.66 -13.41
C GLY A 65 12.85 3.87 -12.42
N GLY A 66 11.59 3.89 -12.89
CA GLY A 66 10.40 4.18 -12.08
C GLY A 66 9.42 3.02 -11.93
N GLU A 67 9.78 1.83 -12.40
CA GLU A 67 8.92 0.65 -12.34
C GLU A 67 9.00 -0.02 -10.96
N ILE A 68 7.92 -0.65 -10.53
CA ILE A 68 7.86 -1.43 -9.29
C ILE A 68 7.55 -2.89 -9.61
N ASP A 69 8.21 -3.80 -8.90
CA ASP A 69 7.84 -5.20 -8.89
C ASP A 69 6.65 -5.47 -7.94
N PHE A 70 6.14 -6.70 -7.96
CA PHE A 70 5.03 -7.09 -7.09
C PHE A 70 5.39 -6.98 -5.59
N VAL A 71 6.65 -7.23 -5.22
CA VAL A 71 7.10 -7.19 -3.83
C VAL A 71 7.00 -5.76 -3.29
N ARG A 72 7.52 -4.78 -4.03
CA ARG A 72 7.43 -3.37 -3.68
C ARG A 72 5.97 -2.90 -3.63
N TYR A 73 5.16 -3.29 -4.61
CA TYR A 73 3.74 -2.98 -4.63
C TYR A 73 3.02 -3.54 -3.38
N TRP A 74 3.26 -4.80 -3.03
CA TRP A 74 2.62 -5.45 -1.88
C TRP A 74 3.02 -4.81 -0.55
N ASP A 75 4.30 -4.46 -0.39
CA ASP A 75 4.80 -3.77 0.80
C ASP A 75 4.07 -2.45 1.04
N VAL A 76 3.87 -1.65 0.00
CA VAL A 76 3.13 -0.38 0.08
C VAL A 76 1.66 -0.64 0.45
N VAL A 77 1.01 -1.57 -0.25
CA VAL A 77 -0.40 -1.92 0.00
C VAL A 77 -0.61 -2.40 1.43
N ALA A 78 0.27 -3.28 1.93
CA ALA A 78 0.18 -3.83 3.27
C ALA A 78 0.39 -2.74 4.35
N LYS A 79 1.37 -1.83 4.13
CA LYS A 79 1.59 -0.66 5.00
C LYS A 79 0.34 0.22 5.07
N GLU A 80 -0.26 0.54 3.93
CA GLU A 80 -1.46 1.38 3.85
C GLU A 80 -2.68 0.72 4.51
N GLN A 81 -2.90 -0.58 4.28
CA GLN A 81 -3.98 -1.32 4.95
C GLN A 81 -3.80 -1.33 6.47
N MET A 82 -2.57 -1.55 6.95
CA MET A 82 -2.28 -1.51 8.39
C MET A 82 -2.49 -0.11 8.97
N LYS A 83 -2.09 0.94 8.24
CA LYS A 83 -2.35 2.34 8.65
C LYS A 83 -3.85 2.61 8.78
N MET A 84 -4.63 2.28 7.75
CA MET A 84 -6.09 2.41 7.78
C MET A 84 -6.72 1.61 8.92
N PHE A 85 -6.24 0.39 9.16
CA PHE A 85 -6.70 -0.42 10.28
C PHE A 85 -6.40 0.23 11.63
N ASN A 86 -5.19 0.75 11.83
CA ASN A 86 -4.79 1.42 13.07
C ASN A 86 -5.61 2.70 13.34
N GLU A 87 -5.99 3.42 12.29
CA GLU A 87 -6.83 4.62 12.37
C GLU A 87 -8.33 4.29 12.58
N SER A 88 -8.76 3.07 12.23
CA SER A 88 -10.12 2.61 12.43
C SER A 88 -10.52 2.58 13.92
N GLU A 89 -11.82 2.66 14.19
CA GLU A 89 -12.36 2.51 15.55
C GLU A 89 -11.95 1.18 16.19
N LEU A 90 -12.02 0.08 15.43
CA LEU A 90 -11.63 -1.25 15.90
C LEU A 90 -10.15 -1.29 16.27
N GLY A 91 -9.28 -0.75 15.43
CA GLY A 91 -7.83 -0.68 15.68
C GLY A 91 -7.49 0.09 16.95
N ARG A 92 -8.11 1.26 17.13
CA ARG A 92 -7.96 2.09 18.34
C ARG A 92 -8.42 1.35 19.59
N ASN A 93 -9.60 0.73 19.55
CA ASN A 93 -10.15 -0.04 20.67
C ASN A 93 -9.25 -1.22 21.07
N LEU A 94 -8.67 -1.93 20.10
CA LEU A 94 -7.72 -3.03 20.36
C LEU A 94 -6.41 -2.52 20.97
N ALA A 95 -5.88 -1.41 20.49
CA ALA A 95 -4.67 -0.78 21.03
C ALA A 95 -4.87 -0.36 22.49
N GLU A 96 -6.02 0.23 22.83
CA GLU A 96 -6.37 0.59 24.20
C GLU A 96 -6.50 -0.63 25.11
N LYS A 97 -7.19 -1.69 24.67
CA LYS A 97 -7.28 -2.96 25.42
C LYS A 97 -5.90 -3.55 25.70
N LYS A 98 -5.00 -3.53 24.71
CA LYS A 98 -3.62 -4.02 24.86
C LYS A 98 -2.83 -3.18 25.88
N ARG A 99 -2.99 -1.85 25.86
CA ARG A 99 -2.38 -0.94 26.84
C ARG A 99 -2.88 -1.20 28.26
N LYS A 100 -4.20 -1.32 28.46
CA LYS A 100 -4.81 -1.65 29.75
C LYS A 100 -4.29 -2.97 30.32
N LYS A 101 -4.29 -4.04 29.51
CA LYS A 101 -3.77 -5.36 29.90
C LYS A 101 -2.30 -5.32 30.33
N LYS A 102 -1.46 -4.52 29.63
CA LYS A 102 -0.04 -4.34 29.98
C LYS A 102 0.13 -3.61 31.31
N ALA A 103 -0.66 -2.57 31.56
CA ALA A 103 -0.65 -1.83 32.83
C ALA A 103 -1.10 -2.72 34.02
N ASP A 104 -2.15 -3.52 33.83
CA ASP A 104 -2.65 -4.43 34.86
C ASP A 104 -1.64 -5.53 35.21
N PHE A 105 -0.91 -6.04 34.22
CA PHE A 105 0.16 -7.02 34.45
C PHE A 105 1.35 -6.39 35.19
N ALA A 106 1.72 -5.14 34.87
CA ALA A 106 2.80 -4.43 35.55
C ALA A 106 2.48 -4.13 37.02
N LYS A 107 1.20 -3.88 37.36
CA LYS A 107 0.76 -3.66 38.76
C LYS A 107 0.72 -4.94 39.61
N LYS A 108 0.74 -6.13 39.00
CA LYS A 108 0.74 -7.43 39.69
C LYS A 108 2.14 -7.97 39.97
N ARG A 109 3.19 -7.25 39.56
CA ARG A 109 4.59 -7.55 39.86
C ARG A 109 5.10 -6.59 40.90
#